data_AF-R0BCA2-F1
#
_entry.id   AF-R0BCA2-F1
#
_cell.length_a   1.000
_cell.length_b   1.000
_cell.length_c   1.000
_cell.angle_alpha   90.00
_cell.angle_beta   90.00
_cell.angle_gamma   90.00
#
_symmetry.space_group_name_H-M   'P 1'
#
loop_
_entity.id
_entity.type
_entity.pdbx_description
1 polymer ?
#
loop_
_entity_poly.entity_id
_entity_poly.type
_entity_poly.pdbx_seq_one_letter_code
_entity_poly.pdbx_strand_id
1 'polypeptide(L)'
;MIFMEQELRRITEKCRNRFTYVGRACYAKINEDLRMRLEFCPGTWNGLTMTILNRNEGTVDKNEILFADLWGFRKGTFEDRVEEPKLYFSTYDKTWDWYSEKPSQLEYDELTDIIDQYIDVFQNMEEGQEPQMSL
;
A
#
# COMPACT_ATOMS: atom_id res chain seq x y z
N MET A 1 -15.50 -10.98 -4.23
CA MET A 1 -14.59 -9.83 -4.05
C MET A 1 -13.25 -10.20 -4.66
N ILE A 2 -12.57 -9.31 -5.39
CA ILE A 2 -11.28 -9.61 -6.04
C ILE A 2 -10.21 -9.84 -4.97
N PHE A 3 -9.31 -10.82 -5.16
CA PHE A 3 -8.27 -11.16 -4.17
C PHE A 3 -7.46 -9.94 -3.69
N MET A 4 -6.96 -9.13 -4.61
CA MET A 4 -6.21 -7.91 -4.27
C MET A 4 -7.02 -6.92 -3.44
N GLU A 5 -8.32 -6.79 -3.71
CA GLU A 5 -9.19 -5.95 -2.88
C GLU A 5 -9.29 -6.50 -1.46
N GLN A 6 -9.40 -7.82 -1.29
CA GLN A 6 -9.43 -8.45 0.03
C GLN A 6 -8.14 -8.19 0.80
N GLU A 7 -6.99 -8.32 0.14
CA GLU A 7 -5.70 -8.08 0.80
C GLU A 7 -5.49 -6.60 1.13
N LEU A 8 -5.87 -5.68 0.24
CA LEU A 8 -5.87 -4.23 0.53
C LEU A 8 -6.77 -3.92 1.74
N ARG A 9 -7.91 -4.60 1.87
CA ARG A 9 -8.80 -4.44 3.04
C ARG A 9 -8.13 -4.89 4.33
N ARG A 10 -7.42 -6.03 4.33
CA ARG A 10 -6.66 -6.49 5.50
C ARG A 10 -5.55 -5.50 5.87
N ILE A 11 -4.80 -5.04 4.88
CA ILE A 11 -3.69 -4.08 5.06
C ILE A 11 -4.19 -2.76 5.63
N THR A 12 -5.34 -2.27 5.19
CA THR A 12 -5.83 -0.94 5.57
C THR A 12 -6.94 -0.97 6.63
N GLU A 13 -7.25 -2.15 7.20
CA GLU A 13 -8.32 -2.32 8.18
C GLU A 13 -8.14 -1.43 9.41
N LYS A 14 -6.88 -1.26 9.83
CA LYS A 14 -6.49 -0.51 11.03
C LYS A 14 -5.92 0.88 10.75
N CYS A 15 -5.82 1.29 9.48
CA CYS A 15 -5.34 2.64 9.14
C CYS A 15 -6.25 3.71 9.75
N ARG A 16 -5.67 4.84 10.15
CA ARG A 16 -6.43 5.99 10.68
C ARG A 16 -7.40 6.56 9.64
N ASN A 17 -7.00 6.59 8.37
CA ASN A 17 -7.83 7.06 7.28
C ASN A 17 -8.70 5.94 6.72
N ARG A 18 -9.96 6.27 6.36
CA ARG A 18 -10.86 5.32 5.70
C ARG A 18 -10.52 5.18 4.22
N PHE A 19 -10.43 3.94 3.75
CA PHE A 19 -10.18 3.62 2.35
C PHE A 19 -11.44 3.25 1.58
N THR A 20 -11.50 3.70 0.32
CA THR A 20 -12.48 3.28 -0.70
C THR A 20 -11.79 2.40 -1.73
N TYR A 21 -12.41 1.28 -2.10
CA TYR A 21 -11.77 0.23 -2.90
C TYR A 21 -12.34 0.18 -4.32
N VAL A 22 -11.46 0.11 -5.32
CA VAL A 22 -11.82 0.03 -6.74
C VAL A 22 -10.91 -0.98 -7.42
N GLY A 23 -11.34 -2.24 -7.47
CA GLY A 23 -10.62 -3.31 -8.15
C GLY A 23 -9.29 -3.66 -7.48
N ARG A 24 -8.17 -3.23 -8.07
CA ARG A 24 -6.81 -3.54 -7.60
C ARG A 24 -6.14 -2.41 -6.81
N ALA A 25 -6.85 -1.31 -6.61
CA ALA A 25 -6.38 -0.15 -5.87
C ALA A 25 -7.42 0.29 -4.83
N CYS A 26 -6.96 0.98 -3.80
CA CYS A 26 -7.81 1.67 -2.85
C CYS A 26 -7.31 3.10 -2.62
N TYR A 27 -8.20 3.94 -2.10
CA TYR A 27 -7.96 5.38 -1.97
C TYR A 27 -8.38 5.90 -0.61
N ALA A 28 -7.55 6.74 -0.02
CA ALA A 28 -7.86 7.47 1.21
C ALA A 28 -7.90 8.97 0.96
N LYS A 29 -8.85 9.67 1.60
CA LYS A 29 -8.82 11.13 1.68
C LYS A 29 -7.78 11.56 2.71
N ILE A 30 -6.85 12.42 2.29
CA ILE A 30 -5.85 13.02 3.19
C ILE A 30 -6.38 14.36 3.70
N ASN A 31 -6.67 15.29 2.79
CA ASN A 31 -7.30 16.60 3.06
C ASN A 31 -8.27 16.97 1.92
N GLU A 32 -8.58 18.25 1.70
CA GLU A 32 -9.51 18.66 0.63
C GLU A 32 -9.02 18.23 -0.76
N ASP A 33 -7.75 18.48 -1.05
CA ASP A 33 -7.16 18.35 -2.38
C ASP A 33 -6.37 17.05 -2.59
N LEU A 34 -5.82 16.48 -1.53
CA LEU A 34 -4.95 15.31 -1.57
C LEU A 34 -5.71 14.01 -1.30
N ARG A 35 -5.40 13.00 -2.10
CA ARG A 35 -5.83 11.61 -1.95
C ARG A 35 -4.59 10.72 -1.98
N MET A 36 -4.56 9.70 -1.16
CA MET A 36 -3.62 8.59 -1.38
C MET A 36 -4.28 7.54 -2.26
N ARG A 37 -3.55 7.01 -3.23
CA ARG A 37 -3.83 5.76 -3.94
C ARG A 37 -2.84 4.71 -3.45
N LEU A 38 -3.35 3.55 -3.07
CA LEU A 38 -2.57 2.38 -2.66
C LEU A 38 -2.91 1.21 -3.57
N GLU A 39 -1.89 0.56 -4.12
CA GLU A 39 -2.02 -0.66 -4.91
C GLU A 39 -0.78 -1.55 -4.75
N PHE A 40 -0.88 -2.83 -5.09
CA PHE A 40 0.30 -3.69 -5.19
C PHE A 40 1.16 -3.26 -6.39
N CYS A 41 2.49 -3.33 -6.27
CA CYS A 41 3.44 -3.01 -7.34
C CYS A 41 3.08 -3.78 -8.62
N PRO A 42 2.59 -3.11 -9.68
CA PRO A 42 2.12 -3.81 -10.87
C PRO A 42 3.28 -4.51 -11.60
N GLY A 43 3.08 -5.76 -11.98
CA GLY A 43 4.06 -6.55 -12.72
C GLY A 43 4.93 -7.44 -11.82
N THR A 44 5.47 -6.91 -10.73
CA THR A 44 6.29 -7.68 -9.77
C THR A 44 5.49 -8.24 -8.60
N TRP A 45 4.45 -7.52 -8.15
CA TRP A 45 3.56 -7.90 -7.06
C TRP A 45 4.26 -8.20 -5.73
N ASN A 46 5.48 -7.69 -5.55
CA ASN A 46 6.37 -7.93 -4.41
C ASN A 46 6.39 -6.75 -3.42
N GLY A 47 5.40 -5.87 -3.50
CA GLY A 47 5.34 -4.67 -2.68
C GLY A 47 4.05 -3.88 -2.87
N LEU A 48 4.02 -2.70 -2.26
CA LEU A 48 2.96 -1.71 -2.40
C LEU A 48 3.50 -0.42 -3.02
N THR A 49 2.72 0.14 -3.92
CA THR A 49 2.88 1.48 -4.45
C THR A 49 1.91 2.43 -3.73
N MET A 50 2.46 3.48 -3.12
CA MET A 50 1.73 4.56 -2.47
C MET A 50 1.88 5.84 -3.30
N THR A 51 0.80 6.35 -3.86
CA THR A 51 0.82 7.56 -4.70
C THR A 51 -0.04 8.64 -4.06
N ILE A 52 0.52 9.83 -3.86
CA ILE A 52 -0.23 11.01 -3.46
C ILE A 52 -0.72 11.72 -4.71
N LEU A 53 -2.02 11.95 -4.76
CA LEU A 53 -2.70 12.59 -5.87
C LEU A 53 -3.31 13.90 -5.38
N ASN A 54 -2.97 15.01 -6.04
CA ASN A 54 -3.74 16.23 -6.00
C ASN A 54 -4.87 16.13 -7.03
N ARG A 55 -6.10 16.43 -6.62
CA ARG A 55 -7.30 16.35 -7.46
C ARG A 55 -7.25 17.23 -8.73
N ASN A 56 -6.45 18.29 -8.73
CA ASN A 56 -6.32 19.26 -9.82
C ASN A 56 -5.00 19.09 -10.60
N GLU A 57 -3.94 18.65 -9.93
CA GLU A 57 -2.58 18.66 -10.50
C GLU A 57 -2.04 17.25 -10.82
N GLY A 58 -2.74 16.19 -10.38
CA GLY A 58 -2.32 14.82 -10.64
C GLY A 58 -1.37 14.30 -9.56
N THR A 59 -0.32 13.56 -9.97
CA THR A 59 0.59 12.93 -9.00
C THR A 59 1.51 13.96 -8.35
N VAL A 60 1.45 14.05 -7.02
CA VAL A 60 2.33 14.89 -6.20
C VAL A 60 3.59 14.12 -5.83
N ASP A 61 3.42 12.89 -5.34
CA ASP A 61 4.53 12.03 -4.94
C ASP A 61 4.17 10.55 -5.14
N LYS A 62 5.20 9.72 -5.28
CA LYS A 62 5.07 8.27 -5.40
C LYS A 62 6.19 7.60 -4.65
N ASN A 63 5.83 6.72 -3.72
CA ASN A 63 6.76 5.87 -3.00
C ASN A 63 6.38 4.39 -3.16
N GLU A 64 7.38 3.51 -3.08
CA GLU A 64 7.19 2.06 -3.15
C GLU A 64 7.86 1.40 -1.96
N ILE A 65 7.19 0.41 -1.38
CA ILE A 65 7.75 -0.45 -0.33
C ILE A 65 7.76 -1.88 -0.82
N LEU A 66 8.91 -2.54 -0.74
CA LEU A 66 9.03 -3.95 -1.08
C LEU A 66 8.80 -4.79 0.17
N PHE A 67 8.07 -5.90 0.04
CA PHE A 67 7.82 -6.80 1.15
C PHE A 67 9.10 -7.43 1.69
N ALA A 68 10.09 -7.66 0.82
CA ALA A 68 11.40 -8.18 1.22
C ALA A 68 12.20 -7.19 2.09
N ASP A 69 11.97 -5.87 1.95
CA ASP A 69 12.65 -4.88 2.79
C ASP A 69 12.09 -4.89 4.23
N LEU A 70 10.84 -5.31 4.40
CA LEU A 70 10.18 -5.41 5.72
C LEU A 70 10.41 -6.77 6.37
N TRP A 71 10.25 -7.84 5.60
CA TRP A 71 10.14 -9.19 6.14
C TRP A 71 11.28 -10.12 5.73
N GLY A 72 12.22 -9.62 4.93
CA GLY A 72 13.25 -10.43 4.30
C GLY A 72 12.67 -11.43 3.30
N PHE A 73 13.54 -12.33 2.84
CA PHE A 73 13.14 -13.45 1.99
C PHE A 73 12.61 -14.60 2.84
N ARG A 74 11.61 -15.32 2.35
CA ARG A 74 10.92 -16.41 3.05
C ARG A 74 11.09 -17.73 2.33
N LYS A 75 10.85 -18.84 3.03
CA LYS A 75 10.73 -20.13 2.36
C LYS A 75 9.53 -20.09 1.39
N GLY A 76 9.74 -20.49 0.14
CA GLY A 76 8.68 -20.57 -0.85
C GLY A 76 7.63 -21.62 -0.47
N THR A 77 6.36 -21.35 -0.80
CA THR A 77 5.25 -22.28 -0.51
C THR A 77 5.34 -23.55 -1.38
N PHE A 78 6.02 -23.47 -2.53
CA PHE A 78 6.03 -24.52 -3.56
C PHE A 78 7.37 -25.24 -3.73
N GLU A 79 8.48 -24.63 -3.29
CA GLU A 79 9.84 -25.17 -3.39
C GLU A 79 10.62 -24.85 -2.11
N ASP A 80 11.60 -25.66 -1.73
CA ASP A 80 12.53 -25.38 -0.60
C ASP A 80 13.47 -24.18 -0.86
N ARG A 81 13.17 -23.35 -1.87
CA ARG A 81 13.92 -22.16 -2.21
C ARG A 81 13.45 -20.98 -1.36
N VAL A 82 14.40 -20.13 -1.00
CA VAL A 82 14.14 -18.86 -0.34
C VAL A 82 13.79 -17.83 -1.41
N GLU A 83 12.60 -17.25 -1.31
CA GLU A 83 11.98 -16.38 -2.31
C GLU A 83 11.47 -15.11 -1.63
N GLU A 84 11.43 -14.01 -2.37
CA GLU A 84 10.83 -12.77 -1.89
C GLU A 84 9.31 -12.95 -1.68
N PRO A 85 8.70 -12.31 -0.67
CA PRO A 85 7.26 -12.31 -0.54
C PRO A 85 6.63 -11.55 -1.71
N LYS A 86 5.66 -12.19 -2.38
CA LYS A 86 4.91 -11.59 -3.49
C LYS A 86 3.60 -12.31 -3.77
N LEU A 87 2.70 -11.64 -4.49
CA LEU A 87 1.53 -12.29 -5.07
C LEU A 87 1.88 -12.97 -6.39
N TYR A 88 1.15 -14.04 -6.70
CA TYR A 88 1.21 -14.69 -8.00
C TYR A 88 -0.19 -15.11 -8.47
N PHE A 89 -0.34 -15.28 -9.78
CA PHE A 89 -1.53 -15.86 -10.36
C PHE A 89 -1.30 -17.35 -10.64
N SER A 90 -2.00 -18.23 -9.94
CA SER A 90 -2.02 -19.66 -10.21
C SER A 90 -2.67 -19.90 -11.57
N THR A 91 -1.89 -20.42 -12.52
CA THR A 91 -2.42 -20.80 -13.83
C THR A 91 -3.26 -22.07 -13.78
N TYR A 92 -3.12 -22.87 -12.73
CA TYR A 92 -3.90 -24.09 -12.50
C TYR A 92 -5.28 -23.74 -11.94
N ASP A 93 -5.32 -23.06 -10.80
CA ASP A 93 -6.57 -22.71 -10.10
C ASP A 93 -7.26 -21.47 -10.69
N LYS A 94 -6.60 -20.76 -11.61
CA LYS A 94 -7.06 -19.50 -12.21
C LYS A 94 -7.38 -18.43 -11.16
N THR A 95 -6.63 -18.41 -10.06
CA THR A 95 -6.80 -17.45 -8.96
C THR A 95 -5.47 -16.78 -8.57
N TRP A 96 -5.55 -15.65 -7.90
CA TRP A 96 -4.42 -15.03 -7.22
C TRP A 96 -4.24 -15.63 -5.82
N ASP A 97 -2.98 -15.78 -5.41
CA ASP A 97 -2.60 -16.05 -4.02
C ASP A 97 -1.19 -15.51 -3.70
N TRP A 98 -0.73 -15.66 -2.47
CA TRP A 98 0.66 -15.44 -2.08
C TRP A 98 1.56 -16.58 -2.55
N TYR A 99 2.72 -16.22 -3.11
CA TYR A 99 3.73 -17.19 -3.57
C TYR A 99 4.56 -17.75 -2.41
N SER A 100 4.78 -16.92 -1.39
CA SER A 100 5.36 -17.27 -0.10
C SER A 100 4.28 -17.58 0.93
N GLU A 101 4.67 -17.90 2.16
CA GLU A 101 3.76 -17.85 3.30
C GLU A 101 3.02 -16.51 3.35
N LYS A 102 1.72 -16.56 3.63
CA LYS A 102 0.84 -15.37 3.71
C LYS A 102 1.27 -14.49 4.89
N PRO A 103 1.11 -13.16 4.79
CA PRO A 103 1.47 -12.27 5.89
C PRO A 103 0.70 -12.62 7.17
N SER A 104 1.40 -12.57 8.30
CA SER A 104 0.79 -12.68 9.62
C SER A 104 0.05 -11.39 9.99
N GLN A 105 -0.74 -11.40 11.07
CA GLN A 105 -1.41 -10.18 11.52
C GLN A 105 -0.40 -9.08 11.92
N LEU A 106 0.74 -9.44 12.51
CA LEU A 106 1.79 -8.48 12.86
C LEU A 106 2.34 -7.79 11.61
N GLU A 107 2.54 -8.55 10.54
CA GLU A 107 3.07 -8.04 9.27
C GLU A 107 2.06 -7.13 8.55
N TYR A 108 0.76 -7.42 8.66
CA TYR A 108 -0.29 -6.48 8.22
C TYR A 108 -0.30 -5.19 9.05
N ASP A 109 -0.06 -5.29 10.35
CA ASP A 109 -0.01 -4.13 11.25
C ASP A 109 1.22 -3.26 10.91
N GLU A 110 2.38 -3.85 10.59
CA GLU A 110 3.56 -3.10 10.12
C GLU A 110 3.29 -2.33 8.81
N LEU A 111 2.59 -2.95 7.85
CA LEU A 111 2.18 -2.24 6.63
C LEU A 111 1.21 -1.10 6.94
N THR A 112 0.28 -1.32 7.87
CA THR A 112 -0.65 -0.27 8.34
C THR A 112 0.14 0.95 8.83
N ASP A 113 1.13 0.72 9.70
CA ASP A 113 1.92 1.78 10.30
C ASP A 113 2.71 2.59 9.25
N ILE A 114 3.30 1.91 8.26
CA ILE A 114 4.05 2.56 7.18
C ILE A 114 3.14 3.43 6.31
N ILE A 115 1.96 2.90 5.98
CA ILE A 115 0.95 3.61 5.17
C ILE A 115 0.49 4.87 5.90
N ASP A 116 0.23 4.76 7.19
CA ASP A 116 -0.18 5.88 8.05
C ASP A 116 0.94 6.93 8.18
N GLN A 117 2.19 6.50 8.36
CA GLN A 117 3.34 7.42 8.39
C GLN A 117 3.51 8.16 7.05
N TYR A 118 3.30 7.49 5.93
CA TYR A 118 3.39 8.13 4.62
C TYR A 118 2.27 9.16 4.42
N ILE A 119 1.04 8.89 4.89
CA ILE A 119 -0.04 9.89 4.90
C ILE A 119 0.33 11.11 5.74
N ASP A 120 0.92 10.92 6.93
CA ASP A 120 1.27 12.01 7.85
C ASP A 120 2.22 13.04 7.24
N VAL A 121 3.14 12.59 6.36
CA VAL A 121 4.07 13.49 5.65
C VAL A 121 3.31 14.59 4.90
N PHE A 122 2.16 14.27 4.32
CA PHE A 122 1.39 15.21 3.50
C PHE A 122 0.24 15.87 4.27
N GLN A 123 -0.19 15.30 5.40
CA GLN A 123 -1.13 15.99 6.30
C GLN A 123 -0.46 17.18 7.00
N ASN A 124 0.79 17.03 7.44
CA ASN A 124 1.49 18.06 8.20
C ASN A 124 2.09 19.18 7.33
N MET A 125 2.17 19.00 6.00
CA MET A 125 2.64 20.05 5.08
C MET A 125 1.69 21.25 5.01
N GLU A 126 0.40 21.08 5.31
CA GLU A 126 -0.56 22.19 5.38
C GLU A 126 -0.26 23.14 6.56
N GLU A 127 0.30 22.66 7.67
CA GLU A 127 0.58 23.48 8.84
C GLU A 127 1.84 24.37 8.68
N GLY A 128 2.68 24.10 7.69
CA GLY A 128 3.96 24.79 7.47
C GLY A 128 3.92 25.97 6.49
N GLN A 129 2.77 26.30 5.90
CA GLN A 129 2.64 27.32 4.85
C GLN A 129 1.53 28.35 5.12
N GLU A 130 1.60 29.06 6.25
CA GLU A 130 1.08 30.44 6.29
C GLU A 130 2.26 31.41 6.17
N PRO A 131 2.44 32.10 5.02
CA PRO A 131 3.24 33.31 5.01
C PRO A 131 2.54 34.31 5.93
N GLN A 132 3.18 34.67 7.05
CA GLN A 132 2.80 35.87 7.78
C GLN A 132 2.89 37.05 6.82
N MET A 133 1.76 37.47 6.26
CA MET A 133 1.64 38.78 5.65
C MET A 133 1.67 39.80 6.79
N SER A 134 2.86 40.35 7.05
CA SER A 134 3.00 41.56 7.85
C SER A 134 2.33 42.72 7.10
N LEU A 135 1.32 43.31 7.75
CA LEU A 135 0.59 44.53 7.38
C LEU A 135 1.50 45.73 7.13
#